data_AF-A0A956PEK6-F1
#
_entry.id   AF-A0A956PEK6-F1
#
_cell.length_a   1.000
_cell.length_b   1.000
_cell.length_c   1.000
_cell.angle_alpha   90.00
_cell.angle_beta   90.00
_cell.angle_gamma   90.00
#
_symmetry.space_group_name_H-M   'P 1'
#
loop_
_entity.id
_entity.type
_entity.pdbx_description
1 polymer ?
#
loop_
_entity_poly.entity_id
_entity_poly.type
_entity_poly.pdbx_seq_one_letter_code
_entity_poly.pdbx_strand_id
1 'polypeptide(L)'
;MIFTSPLSRARDTATELKKLVPQAAFHIFPDLAEIDFGQCEGLRISEVAGAYPSFASGHDFAHRFPQGESDLDVMKRVDRFLSKVENEFPDKTVVYFGHSMTVAMGRLLLGQSPVASDGSVVFDKKTPNAVPEVLVKAQAGDELGLLLTH
;
A
#
# COMPACT_ATOMS: atom_id res chain seq x y z
N MET A 1 -14.67 -6.56 0.42
CA MET A 1 -14.35 -5.75 -0.77
C MET A 1 -12.99 -6.16 -1.29
N ILE A 2 -12.82 -6.30 -2.61
CA ILE A 2 -11.53 -6.58 -3.25
C ILE A 2 -11.13 -5.36 -4.06
N PHE A 3 -9.98 -4.76 -3.74
CA PHE A 3 -9.36 -3.71 -4.54
C PHE A 3 -8.06 -4.24 -5.14
N THR A 4 -7.73 -3.84 -6.36
CA THR A 4 -6.48 -4.27 -6.99
C THR A 4 -5.87 -3.17 -7.84
N SER A 5 -4.55 -3.18 -7.90
CA SER A 5 -3.77 -2.43 -8.88
C SER A 5 -4.23 -2.71 -10.31
N PRO A 6 -4.13 -1.74 -11.24
CA PRO A 6 -4.37 -1.99 -12.66
C PRO A 6 -3.34 -2.94 -13.30
N LEU A 7 -2.16 -3.11 -12.69
CA LEU A 7 -1.08 -3.95 -13.22
C LEU A 7 -1.43 -5.44 -13.15
N SER A 8 -1.15 -6.18 -14.23
CA SER A 8 -1.56 -7.59 -14.41
C SER A 8 -1.20 -8.47 -13.23
N ARG A 9 0.05 -8.44 -12.76
CA ARG A 9 0.52 -9.30 -11.67
C ARG A 9 -0.36 -9.27 -10.41
N ALA A 10 -0.79 -8.08 -9.99
CA ALA A 10 -1.65 -7.92 -8.81
C ALA A 10 -3.12 -8.20 -9.14
N ARG A 11 -3.58 -7.81 -10.34
CA ARG A 11 -4.95 -8.08 -10.80
C ARG A 11 -5.21 -9.57 -10.95
N ASP A 12 -4.25 -10.32 -11.45
CA ASP A 12 -4.37 -11.76 -11.67
C ASP A 12 -4.47 -12.48 -10.31
N THR A 13 -3.64 -12.11 -9.33
CA THR A 13 -3.78 -12.62 -7.95
C THR A 13 -5.13 -12.26 -7.33
N ALA A 14 -5.59 -11.02 -7.49
CA ALA A 14 -6.90 -10.60 -6.98
C ALA A 14 -8.05 -11.38 -7.64
N THR A 15 -7.90 -11.73 -8.92
CA THR A 15 -8.87 -12.52 -9.68
C THR A 15 -9.01 -13.93 -9.12
N GLU A 16 -7.92 -14.56 -8.69
CA GLU A 16 -7.98 -15.86 -8.01
C GLU A 16 -8.77 -15.78 -6.69
N LEU A 17 -8.57 -14.73 -5.88
CA LEU A 17 -9.39 -14.53 -4.68
C LEU A 17 -10.87 -14.31 -5.05
N LYS A 18 -11.16 -13.52 -6.08
CA LYS A 18 -12.52 -13.25 -6.54
C LYS A 18 -13.28 -14.53 -6.93
N LYS A 19 -12.60 -15.54 -7.47
CA LYS A 19 -13.22 -16.86 -7.75
C LYS A 19 -13.68 -17.57 -6.46
N LEU A 20 -12.94 -17.40 -5.36
CA LEU A 20 -13.26 -17.99 -4.06
C LEU A 20 -14.36 -17.24 -3.32
N VAL A 21 -14.49 -15.93 -3.55
CA VAL A 21 -15.52 -15.06 -2.95
C VAL A 21 -16.30 -14.28 -4.03
N PRO A 22 -17.12 -14.96 -4.85
CA PRO A 22 -17.77 -14.35 -6.02
C PRO A 22 -18.74 -13.22 -5.68
N GLN A 23 -19.24 -13.15 -4.44
CA GLN A 23 -20.09 -12.07 -3.94
C GLN A 23 -19.32 -10.78 -3.59
N ALA A 24 -18.00 -10.85 -3.38
CA ALA A 24 -17.22 -9.68 -2.99
C ALA A 24 -17.11 -8.69 -4.16
N ALA A 25 -17.49 -7.42 -3.96
CA ALA A 25 -17.30 -6.40 -4.99
C ALA A 25 -15.81 -6.26 -5.36
N PHE A 26 -15.53 -6.11 -6.66
CA PHE A 26 -14.19 -6.12 -7.24
C PHE A 26 -13.90 -4.79 -7.93
N HIS A 27 -12.85 -4.11 -7.50
CA HIS A 27 -12.53 -2.75 -7.94
C HIS A 27 -11.08 -2.66 -8.40
N ILE A 28 -10.87 -2.16 -9.60
CA ILE A 28 -9.53 -1.75 -10.07
C ILE A 28 -9.30 -0.32 -9.57
N PHE A 29 -8.21 -0.08 -8.87
CA PHE A 29 -7.91 1.19 -8.24
C PHE A 29 -6.51 1.69 -8.65
N PRO A 30 -6.40 2.75 -9.47
CA PRO A 30 -5.12 3.25 -9.99
C PRO A 30 -4.11 3.61 -8.89
N ASP A 31 -4.58 4.12 -7.76
CA ASP A 31 -3.73 4.50 -6.62
C ASP A 31 -3.01 3.29 -5.97
N LEU A 32 -3.31 2.05 -6.40
CA LEU A 32 -2.60 0.82 -6.01
C LEU A 32 -1.53 0.38 -7.04
N ALA A 33 -1.23 1.18 -8.06
CA ALA A 33 -0.11 0.92 -8.98
C ALA A 33 1.23 0.83 -8.26
N GLU A 34 2.24 0.15 -8.81
CA GLU A 34 3.60 0.25 -8.27
C GLU A 34 4.12 1.67 -8.44
N ILE A 35 5.16 2.05 -7.70
CA ILE A 35 5.86 3.30 -7.95
C ILE A 35 6.25 3.41 -9.43
N ASP A 36 6.05 4.58 -10.02
CA ASP A 36 6.52 4.87 -11.38
C ASP A 36 8.02 5.18 -11.34
N PHE A 37 8.84 4.28 -11.88
CA PHE A 37 10.29 4.47 -11.95
C PHE A 37 10.71 5.44 -13.07
N GLY A 38 9.77 5.93 -13.89
CA GLY A 38 10.04 6.88 -14.96
C GLY A 38 11.13 6.39 -15.91
N GLN A 39 12.16 7.22 -16.12
CA GLN A 39 13.32 6.87 -16.97
C GLN A 39 14.19 5.74 -16.39
N CYS A 40 13.98 5.34 -15.14
CA CYS A 40 14.70 4.24 -14.52
C CYS A 40 14.04 2.87 -14.74
N GLU A 41 12.86 2.83 -15.37
CA GLU A 41 12.19 1.57 -15.71
C GLU A 41 13.10 0.64 -16.53
N GLY A 42 13.15 -0.64 -16.12
CA GLY A 42 13.96 -1.66 -16.79
C GLY A 42 15.48 -1.57 -16.56
N LEU A 43 15.97 -0.54 -15.86
CA LEU A 43 17.38 -0.44 -15.50
C LEU A 43 17.72 -1.31 -14.28
N ARG A 44 18.95 -1.81 -14.23
CA ARG A 44 19.51 -2.45 -13.03
C ARG A 44 19.81 -1.40 -11.97
N ILE A 45 19.75 -1.82 -10.71
CA ILE A 45 20.10 -0.95 -9.57
C ILE A 45 21.49 -0.31 -9.74
N SER A 46 22.47 -1.04 -10.27
CA SER A 46 23.82 -0.52 -10.55
C SER A 46 23.84 0.57 -11.62
N GLU A 47 22.97 0.49 -12.63
CA GLU A 47 22.85 1.46 -13.71
C GLU A 47 22.17 2.73 -13.20
N VAL A 48 21.13 2.59 -12.39
CA VAL A 48 20.46 3.71 -11.71
C VAL A 48 21.44 4.43 -10.77
N ALA A 49 22.20 3.69 -9.96
CA ALA A 49 23.18 4.28 -9.05
C ALA A 49 24.30 5.04 -9.77
N GLY A 50 24.72 4.57 -10.95
CA GLY A 50 25.71 5.25 -11.78
C GLY A 50 25.17 6.53 -12.43
N ALA A 51 23.93 6.47 -12.95
CA ALA A 51 23.29 7.61 -13.61
C ALA A 51 22.77 8.67 -12.62
N TYR A 52 22.38 8.23 -11.41
CA TYR A 52 21.78 9.06 -10.36
C TYR A 52 22.43 8.76 -9.00
N PRO A 53 23.65 9.26 -8.72
CA PRO A 53 24.38 8.95 -7.49
C PRO A 53 23.66 9.38 -6.20
N SER A 54 22.79 10.39 -6.29
CA SER A 54 21.96 10.86 -5.17
C SER A 54 20.77 9.94 -4.84
N PHE A 55 20.44 8.98 -5.71
CA PHE A 55 19.27 8.09 -5.55
C PHE A 55 19.46 7.01 -4.47
N ALA A 56 20.69 6.82 -3.99
CA ALA A 56 21.05 5.70 -3.12
C ALA A 56 20.63 5.89 -1.64
N SER A 57 20.30 7.09 -1.19
CA SER A 57 19.90 7.32 0.20
C SER A 57 18.38 7.15 0.37
N GLY A 58 17.94 5.97 0.78
CA GLY A 58 16.53 5.61 1.01
C GLY A 58 15.83 6.32 2.18
N HIS A 59 16.35 7.47 2.62
CA HIS A 59 15.78 8.29 3.71
C HIS A 59 15.12 9.57 3.20
N ASP A 60 15.31 9.94 1.93
CA ASP A 60 14.65 11.11 1.33
C ASP A 60 13.38 10.69 0.57
N PHE A 61 12.24 10.82 1.24
CA PHE A 61 10.95 10.51 0.63
C PHE A 61 10.53 11.51 -0.46
N ALA A 62 11.14 12.70 -0.48
CA ALA A 62 10.86 13.72 -1.48
C ALA A 62 11.63 13.49 -2.78
N HIS A 63 12.68 12.66 -2.75
CA HIS A 63 13.44 12.29 -3.92
C HIS A 63 12.57 11.59 -4.97
N ARG A 64 12.72 11.99 -6.23
CA ARG A 64 11.83 11.59 -7.33
C ARG A 64 12.61 10.94 -8.47
N PHE A 65 12.08 9.85 -9.01
CA PHE A 65 12.59 9.28 -10.26
C PHE A 65 12.40 10.28 -11.41
N PRO A 66 13.39 10.47 -12.30
CA PRO A 66 13.21 11.35 -13.46
C PRO A 66 12.03 10.90 -14.31
N GLN A 67 11.06 11.79 -14.52
CA GLN A 67 9.79 11.48 -15.18
C GLN A 67 8.97 10.37 -14.48
N GLY A 68 9.18 10.16 -13.17
CA GLY A 68 8.46 9.18 -12.35
C GLY A 68 7.98 9.79 -11.03
N GLU A 69 7.74 8.93 -10.05
CA GLU A 69 7.21 9.28 -8.73
C GLU A 69 8.32 9.48 -7.68
N SER A 70 7.99 10.18 -6.60
CA SER A 70 8.70 10.05 -5.31
C SER A 70 7.97 9.10 -4.36
N ASP A 71 8.65 8.67 -3.29
CA ASP A 71 8.01 7.92 -2.21
C ASP A 71 6.84 8.71 -1.59
N LEU A 72 6.95 10.05 -1.47
CA LEU A 72 5.83 10.91 -1.04
C LEU A 72 4.64 10.92 -2.02
N ASP A 73 4.87 10.80 -3.32
CA ASP A 73 3.77 10.74 -4.29
C ASP A 73 2.99 9.43 -4.11
N VAL A 74 3.71 8.32 -3.91
CA VAL A 74 3.11 7.01 -3.58
C VAL A 74 2.34 7.08 -2.26
N MET A 75 2.93 7.69 -1.22
CA MET A 75 2.28 7.87 0.07
C MET A 75 0.95 8.60 -0.06
N LYS A 76 0.91 9.72 -0.81
CA LYS A 76 -0.33 10.49 -1.03
C LYS A 76 -1.44 9.68 -1.69
N ARG A 77 -1.12 8.85 -2.68
CA ARG A 77 -2.13 8.03 -3.36
C ARG A 77 -2.60 6.84 -2.52
N VAL A 78 -1.70 6.23 -1.75
CA VAL A 78 -2.10 5.20 -0.78
C VAL A 78 -2.97 5.79 0.33
N ASP A 79 -2.65 6.98 0.82
CA ASP A 79 -3.47 7.70 1.79
C ASP A 79 -4.89 7.96 1.25
N ARG A 80 -5.03 8.47 0.02
CA ARG A 80 -6.35 8.60 -0.64
C ARG A 80 -7.12 7.28 -0.70
N PHE A 81 -6.44 6.18 -1.03
CA PHE A 81 -7.07 4.86 -1.04
C PHE A 81 -7.57 4.45 0.35
N LEU A 82 -6.73 4.61 1.38
CA LEU A 82 -7.09 4.27 2.77
C LEU A 82 -8.24 5.15 3.28
N SER A 83 -8.20 6.47 3.06
CA SER A 83 -9.29 7.37 3.42
C SER A 83 -10.59 7.01 2.70
N LYS A 84 -10.53 6.60 1.43
CA LYS A 84 -11.71 6.12 0.71
C LYS A 84 -12.28 4.86 1.36
N VAL A 85 -11.41 3.92 1.72
CA VAL A 85 -11.81 2.67 2.37
C VAL A 85 -12.48 2.93 3.71
N GLU A 86 -11.88 3.78 4.53
CA GLU A 86 -12.40 4.17 5.84
C GLU A 86 -13.77 4.85 5.74
N ASN A 87 -13.91 5.82 4.82
CA ASN A 87 -15.14 6.61 4.71
C ASN A 87 -16.31 5.86 4.05
N GLU A 88 -16.04 5.03 3.04
CA GLU A 88 -17.09 4.38 2.26
C GLU A 88 -17.39 2.95 2.70
N PHE A 89 -16.46 2.29 3.41
CA PHE A 89 -16.57 0.88 3.78
C PHE A 89 -16.16 0.58 5.24
N PRO A 90 -16.60 1.36 6.24
CA PRO A 90 -16.13 1.22 7.63
C PRO A 90 -16.37 -0.17 8.24
N ASP A 91 -17.50 -0.80 7.93
CA ASP A 91 -17.88 -2.11 8.49
C ASP A 91 -17.59 -3.29 7.55
N LYS A 92 -16.73 -3.10 6.54
CA LYS A 92 -16.43 -4.14 5.56
C LYS A 92 -15.02 -4.64 5.72
N THR A 93 -14.85 -5.96 5.62
CA THR A 93 -13.54 -6.52 5.35
C THR A 93 -13.07 -6.08 3.97
N VAL A 94 -11.95 -5.35 3.93
CA VAL A 94 -11.30 -4.90 2.71
C VAL A 94 -9.99 -5.67 2.51
N VAL A 95 -9.82 -6.21 1.31
CA VAL A 95 -8.56 -6.81 0.84
C VAL A 95 -8.11 -5.99 -0.35
N TYR A 96 -6.85 -5.56 -0.35
CA TYR A 96 -6.27 -4.88 -1.50
C TYR A 96 -5.01 -5.58 -2.00
N PHE A 97 -4.81 -5.53 -3.32
CA PHE A 97 -3.67 -6.10 -4.01
C PHE A 97 -2.86 -4.98 -4.64
N GLY A 98 -1.67 -4.73 -4.10
CA GLY A 98 -0.73 -3.73 -4.58
C GLY A 98 0.64 -4.34 -4.86
N HIS A 99 1.65 -3.51 -4.70
CA HIS A 99 3.06 -3.85 -4.92
C HIS A 99 3.92 -3.35 -3.75
N SER A 100 5.22 -3.66 -3.79
CA SER A 100 6.14 -3.46 -2.67
C SER A 100 6.04 -2.05 -2.07
N MET A 101 6.07 -0.98 -2.89
CA MET A 101 6.01 0.38 -2.35
C MET A 101 4.63 0.72 -1.78
N THR A 102 3.54 0.35 -2.46
CA THR A 102 2.19 0.63 -1.96
C THR A 102 1.83 -0.15 -0.70
N VAL A 103 2.29 -1.39 -0.57
CA VAL A 103 2.06 -2.20 0.63
C VAL A 103 2.89 -1.63 1.79
N ALA A 104 4.15 -1.29 1.54
CA ALA A 104 4.99 -0.64 2.55
C ALA A 104 4.42 0.70 3.02
N MET A 105 3.90 1.54 2.12
CA MET A 105 3.23 2.79 2.50
C MET A 105 1.93 2.54 3.28
N GLY A 106 1.16 1.51 2.91
CA GLY A 106 -0.02 1.11 3.68
C GLY A 106 0.34 0.72 5.11
N ARG A 107 1.39 -0.08 5.31
CA ARG A 107 1.91 -0.41 6.65
C ARG A 107 2.31 0.83 7.43
N LEU A 108 3.07 1.73 6.80
CA LEU A 108 3.55 2.96 7.44
C LEU A 108 2.39 3.85 7.90
N LEU A 109 1.43 4.12 7.00
CA LEU A 109 0.28 4.99 7.29
C LEU A 109 -0.66 4.40 8.34
N LEU A 110 -0.78 3.07 8.40
CA LEU A 110 -1.60 2.36 9.39
C LEU A 110 -0.85 2.04 10.69
N GLY A 111 0.36 2.59 10.87
CA GLY A 111 1.17 2.39 12.09
C GLY A 111 1.64 0.95 12.30
N GLN A 112 1.74 0.14 11.24
CA GLN A 112 2.22 -1.24 11.27
C GLN A 112 3.73 -1.37 11.03
N SER A 113 4.42 -0.26 10.76
CA SER A 113 5.87 -0.24 10.66
C SER A 113 6.54 -0.48 12.03
N PRO A 114 7.58 -1.33 12.11
CA PRO A 114 8.34 -1.51 13.34
C PRO A 114 8.98 -0.21 13.81
N VAL A 115 9.14 -0.06 15.13
CA VAL A 115 9.92 1.02 15.74
C VAL A 115 11.25 0.44 16.21
N ALA A 116 12.35 1.03 15.77
CA ALA A 116 13.69 0.66 16.18
C ALA A 116 13.96 1.07 17.64
N SER A 117 15.05 0.57 18.22
CA SER A 117 15.41 0.83 19.62
C SER A 117 15.69 2.30 19.93
N ASP A 118 16.04 3.09 18.92
CA ASP A 118 16.26 4.54 19.03
C ASP A 118 14.98 5.37 18.86
N GLY A 119 13.82 4.72 18.72
CA GLY A 119 12.52 5.35 18.51
C GLY A 119 12.23 5.73 17.06
N SER A 120 13.12 5.45 16.12
CA SER A 120 12.87 5.70 14.69
C SER A 120 11.90 4.67 14.10
N VAL A 121 11.06 5.10 13.16
CA VAL A 121 10.17 4.19 12.41
C VAL A 121 10.96 3.53 11.29
N VAL A 122 10.89 2.20 11.22
CA VAL A 122 11.55 1.41 10.18
C VAL A 122 10.65 1.31 8.96
N PHE A 123 11.14 1.85 7.84
CA PHE A 123 10.47 1.72 6.55
C PHE A 123 11.02 0.50 5.79
N ASP A 124 10.38 -0.66 5.95
CA ASP A 124 10.71 -1.88 5.22
C ASP A 124 9.88 -2.03 3.95
N LYS A 125 10.56 -1.95 2.80
CA LYS A 125 9.98 -2.13 1.47
C LYS A 125 9.80 -3.61 1.11
N LYS A 126 10.43 -4.54 1.85
CA LYS A 126 10.36 -5.97 1.54
C LYS A 126 8.96 -6.49 1.82
N THR A 127 8.36 -7.06 0.78
CA THR A 127 7.05 -7.69 0.88
C THR A 127 7.15 -9.06 0.22
N PRO A 128 6.92 -10.17 0.95
CA PRO A 128 6.88 -11.49 0.33
C PRO A 128 5.73 -11.57 -0.67
N ASN A 129 5.99 -12.21 -1.82
CA ASN A 129 5.00 -12.33 -2.88
C ASN A 129 3.84 -13.24 -2.44
N ALA A 130 2.60 -12.78 -2.70
CA ALA A 130 1.37 -13.54 -2.49
C ALA A 130 1.16 -14.09 -1.06
N VAL A 131 1.78 -13.47 -0.05
CA VAL A 131 1.52 -13.77 1.36
C VAL A 131 0.57 -12.70 1.92
N PRO A 132 -0.64 -13.06 2.36
CA PRO A 132 -1.56 -12.09 2.94
C PRO A 132 -1.07 -11.60 4.30
N GLU A 133 -1.27 -10.31 4.56
CA GLU A 133 -0.98 -9.67 5.84
C GLU A 133 -2.21 -8.92 6.33
N VAL A 134 -2.48 -9.01 7.63
CA VAL A 134 -3.58 -8.29 8.28
C VAL A 134 -3.03 -6.99 8.85
N LEU A 135 -3.40 -5.86 8.24
CA LEU A 135 -2.93 -4.53 8.64
C LEU A 135 -3.76 -3.90 9.76
N VAL A 136 -5.06 -4.18 9.77
CA VAL A 136 -5.98 -3.70 10.80
C VAL A 136 -6.89 -4.86 11.20
N LYS A 137 -7.02 -5.10 12.50
CA LYS A 137 -8.01 -6.04 13.06
C LYS A 137 -9.18 -5.24 13.60
N ALA A 138 -10.39 -5.70 13.31
CA ALA A 138 -11.56 -5.19 14.03
C ALA A 138 -11.36 -5.44 15.53
N GLN A 139 -11.63 -4.43 16.36
CA GLN A 139 -11.66 -4.65 17.80
C GLN A 139 -12.92 -5.47 18.12
N ALA A 140 -12.76 -6.57 18.87
CA ALA A 140 -13.90 -7.29 19.42
C ALA A 140 -14.50 -6.42 20.54
N GLY A 141 -15.56 -5.67 20.25
CA GLY A 141 -16.15 -4.79 21.27
C GLY A 141 -17.18 -3.75 20.82
N ASP A 142 -17.37 -3.48 19.52
CA ASP A 142 -18.46 -2.58 19.07
C ASP A 142 -19.83 -3.29 19.10
N GLU A 143 -20.18 -3.90 20.24
CA GLU A 143 -21.57 -4.12 20.57
C GLU A 143 -22.21 -2.75 20.84
N LEU A 144 -23.04 -2.30 19.89
CA LEU A 144 -24.24 -1.47 20.09
C LEU A 144 -24.27 -0.70 21.41
N GLY A 145 -23.45 0.35 21.51
CA GLY A 145 -23.54 1.36 22.55
C GLY A 145 -24.78 2.21 22.34
N LEU A 146 -25.95 1.66 22.67
CA LEU A 146 -27.18 2.40 22.91
C LEU A 146 -26.95 3.28 24.15
N LEU A 147 -26.40 4.48 23.95
CA LEU A 147 -26.39 5.54 24.97
C LEU A 147 -27.60 6.45 24.73
N LEU A 148 -28.76 5.97 25.19
CA LEU A 148 -29.80 6.87 25.69
C LEU A 148 -29.34 7.37 27.07
N THR A 149 -29.02 8.65 27.21
CA THR A 149 -29.33 9.41 28.44
C THR A 149 -29.27 10.93 28.20
N HIS A 150 -30.45 11.51 28.38
CA HIS A 150 -30.89 12.90 28.60
C HIS A 150 -30.82 13.92 27.45
#